data_AF-A0A2R7QND8-F1
#
_entry.id   AF-A0A2R7QND8-F1
#
_cell.length_a   1.000
_cell.length_b   1.000
_cell.length_c   1.000
_cell.angle_alpha   90.00
_cell.angle_beta   90.00
_cell.angle_gamma   90.00
#
_symmetry.space_group_name_H-M   'P 1'
#
loop_
_entity.id
_entity.type
_entity.pdbx_description
1 polymer ?
#
loop_
_entity_poly.entity_id
_entity_poly.type
_entity_poly.pdbx_seq_one_letter_code
_entity_poly.pdbx_strand_id
1 'polypeptide(L)'
;MSEQPSASAGHESPLAPEWLAVPADLNALHQPLWAQDVDRNVDGELAIDGIPVSELQRQYGTPLFVMSENDFRARARAFSDAFNNAFADICGGVDVYYAGKSFLCTAVVRWVEEEGLRLDTASGGELAVAARAGIPGADVALHGNNKSDGEIHRALDMKLGRIVVD
;
A
#
# COMPACT_ATOMS: atom_id res chain seq x y z
N MET A 1 -50.01 35.05 -11.07
CA MET A 1 -49.93 33.60 -10.78
C MET A 1 -48.44 33.30 -10.71
N SER A 2 -47.97 33.10 -9.48
CA SER A 2 -46.56 32.94 -9.14
C SER A 2 -46.16 31.48 -9.32
N GLU A 3 -45.05 31.22 -9.98
CA GLU A 3 -44.32 29.95 -9.83
C GLU A 3 -42.87 30.27 -9.47
N GLN A 4 -42.47 29.78 -8.30
CA GLN A 4 -41.14 29.91 -7.72
C GLN A 4 -40.14 28.97 -8.41
N PRO A 5 -38.85 29.29 -8.43
CA PRO A 5 -37.84 28.35 -8.89
C PRO A 5 -37.62 27.22 -7.88
N SER A 6 -37.62 25.99 -8.43
CA SER A 6 -36.79 24.82 -8.13
C SER A 6 -36.22 24.69 -6.70
N ALA A 7 -36.62 23.59 -6.05
CA ALA A 7 -36.15 23.12 -4.77
C ALA A 7 -34.61 23.13 -4.67
N SER A 8 -34.10 23.74 -3.60
CA SER A 8 -32.69 23.76 -3.23
C SER A 8 -32.13 22.35 -3.09
N ALA A 9 -31.14 22.01 -3.92
CA ALA A 9 -30.25 20.88 -3.70
C ALA A 9 -29.62 20.99 -2.30
N GLY A 10 -29.55 19.86 -1.59
CA GLY A 10 -29.23 19.78 -0.17
C GLY A 10 -27.92 20.47 0.19
N HIS A 11 -27.90 21.12 1.35
CA HIS A 11 -26.72 21.71 1.94
C HIS A 11 -25.59 20.67 2.07
N GLU A 12 -24.57 20.79 1.23
CA GLU A 12 -23.26 20.24 1.51
C GLU A 12 -22.69 20.97 2.73
N SER A 13 -22.06 20.22 3.64
CA SER A 13 -21.40 20.81 4.81
C SER A 13 -20.40 21.87 4.34
N PRO A 14 -20.36 23.08 4.94
CA PRO A 14 -19.39 24.12 4.56
C PRO A 14 -17.93 23.71 4.87
N LEU A 15 -17.72 22.57 5.52
CA LEU A 15 -16.42 21.96 5.80
C LEU A 15 -16.07 20.81 4.84
N ALA A 16 -16.99 20.40 3.96
CA ALA A 16 -16.72 19.37 2.99
C ALA A 16 -15.78 19.93 1.91
N PRO A 17 -14.69 19.21 1.58
CA PRO A 17 -13.83 19.61 0.47
C PRO A 17 -14.60 19.44 -0.87
N GLU A 18 -14.26 20.26 -1.87
CA GLU A 18 -15.00 20.33 -3.15
C GLU A 18 -15.10 18.99 -3.91
N TRP A 19 -14.19 18.05 -3.64
CA TRP A 19 -14.21 16.72 -4.24
C TRP A 19 -15.14 15.72 -3.53
N LEU A 20 -15.66 16.06 -2.35
CA LEU A 20 -16.58 15.23 -1.57
C LEU A 20 -18.04 15.51 -1.94
N ALA A 21 -18.34 15.29 -3.22
CA ALA A 21 -19.71 15.36 -3.75
C ALA A 21 -20.36 13.97 -3.76
N VAL A 22 -21.69 13.92 -3.70
CA VAL A 22 -22.44 12.69 -3.92
C VAL A 22 -22.20 12.20 -5.36
N PRO A 23 -21.73 10.96 -5.58
CA PRO A 23 -21.51 10.46 -6.94
C PRO A 23 -22.79 10.48 -7.77
N ALA A 24 -22.70 10.96 -9.02
CA ALA A 24 -23.82 10.95 -9.95
C ALA A 24 -24.27 9.53 -10.35
N ASP A 25 -23.33 8.58 -10.31
CA ASP A 25 -23.58 7.15 -10.48
C ASP A 25 -22.90 6.38 -9.35
N LEU A 26 -23.70 5.73 -8.51
CA LEU A 26 -23.21 4.90 -7.39
C LEU A 26 -22.52 3.63 -7.86
N ASN A 27 -22.74 3.20 -9.11
CA ASN A 27 -22.09 2.04 -9.68
C ASN A 27 -20.76 2.38 -10.37
N ALA A 28 -20.50 3.64 -10.68
CA ALA A 28 -19.25 4.05 -11.29
C ALA A 28 -18.06 3.82 -10.34
N LEU A 29 -16.97 3.27 -10.88
CA LEU A 29 -15.73 3.11 -10.13
C LEU A 29 -14.93 4.40 -10.18
N HIS A 30 -14.73 5.02 -9.02
CA HIS A 30 -13.78 6.13 -8.89
C HIS A 30 -12.36 5.57 -8.85
N GLN A 31 -11.75 5.46 -10.04
CA GLN A 31 -10.47 4.76 -10.27
C GLN A 31 -9.35 5.05 -9.26
N PRO A 32 -9.12 6.31 -8.82
CA PRO A 32 -8.10 6.59 -7.80
C PRO A 32 -8.26 5.85 -6.45
N LEU A 33 -9.45 5.32 -6.13
CA LEU A 33 -9.72 4.59 -4.89
C LEU A 33 -9.51 3.08 -5.00
N TRP A 34 -9.43 2.55 -6.21
CA TRP A 34 -9.29 1.12 -6.47
C TRP A 34 -7.86 0.78 -6.93
N ALA A 35 -7.50 -0.50 -6.87
CA ALA A 35 -6.29 -0.98 -7.54
C ALA A 35 -6.47 -0.85 -9.07
N GLN A 36 -5.37 -0.63 -9.79
CA GLN A 36 -5.40 -0.30 -11.23
C GLN A 36 -6.02 -1.39 -12.11
N ASP A 37 -6.02 -2.63 -11.64
CA ASP A 37 -6.55 -3.82 -12.30
C ASP A 37 -7.95 -4.19 -11.80
N VAL A 38 -8.65 -3.25 -11.16
CA VAL A 38 -10.06 -3.40 -10.79
C VAL A 38 -10.95 -2.74 -11.81
N ASP A 39 -11.84 -3.53 -12.40
CA ASP A 39 -12.85 -3.06 -13.33
C ASP A 39 -14.21 -3.73 -13.09
N ARG A 40 -15.20 -3.32 -13.89
CA ARG A 40 -16.46 -4.04 -14.02
C ARG A 40 -16.45 -4.80 -15.33
N ASN A 41 -16.75 -6.09 -15.28
CA ASN A 41 -16.91 -6.90 -16.47
C ASN A 41 -18.21 -6.57 -17.23
N VAL A 42 -18.44 -7.25 -18.34
CA VAL A 42 -19.62 -7.04 -19.22
C VAL A 42 -20.96 -7.31 -18.52
N ASP A 43 -20.96 -8.11 -17.46
CA ASP A 43 -22.14 -8.44 -16.65
C ASP A 43 -22.35 -7.45 -15.48
N GLY A 44 -21.45 -6.45 -15.34
CA GLY A 44 -21.49 -5.42 -14.31
C GLY A 44 -20.85 -5.83 -12.97
N GLU A 45 -20.30 -7.04 -12.88
CA GLU A 45 -19.61 -7.56 -11.70
C GLU A 45 -18.19 -7.02 -11.61
N LEU A 46 -17.72 -6.74 -10.39
CA LEU A 46 -16.32 -6.38 -10.15
C LEU A 46 -15.39 -7.55 -10.45
N ALA A 47 -14.31 -7.27 -11.16
CA ALA A 47 -13.20 -8.18 -11.33
C ALA A 47 -11.90 -7.56 -10.86
N ILE A 48 -10.99 -8.39 -10.34
CA ILE A 48 -9.65 -8.01 -9.90
C ILE A 48 -8.68 -8.82 -10.74
N ASP A 49 -7.91 -8.15 -11.59
CA ASP A 49 -7.07 -8.78 -12.61
C ASP A 49 -7.86 -9.79 -13.48
N GLY A 50 -9.08 -9.40 -13.86
CA GLY A 50 -10.01 -10.23 -14.64
C GLY A 50 -10.70 -11.37 -13.86
N ILE A 51 -10.40 -11.55 -12.57
CA ILE A 51 -11.05 -12.58 -11.73
C ILE A 51 -12.31 -11.99 -11.07
N PRO A 52 -13.52 -12.52 -11.36
CA PRO A 52 -14.75 -12.02 -10.75
C PRO A 52 -14.78 -12.19 -9.24
N VAL A 53 -15.31 -11.21 -8.52
CA VAL A 53 -15.39 -11.26 -7.04
C VAL A 53 -16.23 -12.42 -6.50
N SER A 54 -17.24 -12.87 -7.25
CA SER A 54 -18.03 -14.06 -6.90
C SER A 54 -17.23 -15.36 -6.97
N GLU A 55 -16.26 -15.44 -7.88
CA GLU A 55 -15.34 -16.58 -7.96
C GLU A 55 -14.40 -16.61 -6.74
N LEU A 56 -13.84 -15.45 -6.36
CA LEU A 56 -13.04 -15.32 -5.15
C LEU A 56 -13.84 -15.68 -3.89
N GLN A 57 -15.09 -15.21 -3.80
CA GLN A 57 -16.00 -15.53 -2.70
C GLN A 57 -16.31 -17.04 -2.63
N ARG A 58 -16.59 -17.68 -3.76
CA ARG A 58 -16.87 -19.12 -3.83
C ARG A 58 -15.66 -19.94 -3.40
N GLN A 59 -14.45 -19.52 -3.79
CA GLN A 59 -13.22 -20.26 -3.52
C GLN A 59 -12.68 -20.06 -2.10
N TYR A 60 -12.73 -18.84 -1.57
CA TYR A 60 -12.05 -18.48 -0.32
C TYR A 60 -13.00 -18.06 0.82
N GLY A 61 -14.29 -17.87 0.54
CA GLY A 61 -15.28 -17.41 1.52
C GLY A 61 -15.19 -15.92 1.85
N THR A 62 -15.89 -15.49 2.89
CA THR A 62 -15.93 -14.10 3.36
C THR A 62 -15.90 -14.02 4.89
N PRO A 63 -15.27 -12.99 5.51
CA PRO A 63 -14.61 -11.85 4.89
C PRO A 63 -13.27 -12.22 4.21
N LEU A 64 -12.95 -11.55 3.11
CA LEU A 64 -11.74 -11.81 2.32
C LEU A 64 -11.03 -10.48 2.01
N PHE A 65 -9.73 -10.42 2.31
CA PHE A 65 -8.84 -9.38 1.79
C PHE A 65 -8.26 -9.86 0.47
N VAL A 66 -8.47 -9.09 -0.59
CA VAL A 66 -7.87 -9.34 -1.91
C VAL A 66 -6.88 -8.21 -2.17
N MET A 67 -5.63 -8.59 -2.42
CA MET A 67 -4.55 -7.65 -2.71
C MET A 67 -4.05 -7.93 -4.12
N SER A 68 -4.12 -6.92 -4.99
CA SER A 68 -3.50 -7.00 -6.31
C SER A 68 -1.98 -6.92 -6.15
N GLU A 69 -1.30 -7.99 -6.56
CA GLU A 69 0.16 -8.02 -6.66
C GLU A 69 0.66 -7.06 -7.75
N ASN A 70 -0.05 -7.00 -8.88
CA ASN A 70 0.31 -6.12 -10.01
C ASN A 70 0.29 -4.65 -9.60
N ASP A 71 -0.77 -4.20 -8.90
CA ASP A 71 -0.89 -2.82 -8.41
C ASP A 71 0.14 -2.52 -7.33
N PHE A 72 0.37 -3.44 -6.38
CA PHE A 72 1.41 -3.28 -5.36
C PHE A 72 2.78 -3.02 -6.00
N ARG A 73 3.17 -3.90 -6.94
CA ARG A 73 4.45 -3.81 -7.64
C ARG A 73 4.56 -2.57 -8.51
N ALA A 74 3.48 -2.20 -9.20
CA ALA A 74 3.43 -0.98 -10.01
C ALA A 74 3.66 0.28 -9.16
N ARG A 75 3.02 0.34 -7.97
CA ARG A 75 3.23 1.44 -7.01
C ARG A 75 4.65 1.45 -6.45
N ALA A 76 5.20 0.29 -6.10
CA ALA A 76 6.57 0.17 -5.61
C ALA A 76 7.58 0.73 -6.64
N ARG A 77 7.49 0.30 -7.91
CA ARG A 77 8.32 0.81 -9.01
C ARG A 77 8.13 2.31 -9.22
N ALA A 78 6.88 2.76 -9.36
CA ALA A 78 6.61 4.17 -9.62
C ALA A 78 7.18 5.08 -8.52
N PHE A 79 7.07 4.66 -7.25
CA PHE A 79 7.64 5.40 -6.13
C PHE A 79 9.17 5.35 -6.14
N SER A 80 9.76 4.18 -6.35
CA SER A 80 11.23 4.01 -6.45
C SER A 80 11.83 4.85 -7.58
N ASP A 81 11.25 4.77 -8.78
CA ASP A 81 11.71 5.50 -9.96
C ASP A 81 11.58 7.01 -9.77
N ALA A 82 10.46 7.48 -9.21
CA ALA A 82 10.26 8.91 -8.98
C ALA A 82 11.34 9.50 -8.05
N PHE A 83 11.65 8.81 -6.95
CA PHE A 83 12.68 9.25 -6.01
C PHE A 83 14.08 9.08 -6.58
N ASN A 84 14.40 7.97 -7.25
CA ASN A 84 15.70 7.80 -7.89
C ASN A 84 15.96 8.90 -8.93
N ASN A 85 14.97 9.22 -9.77
CA ASN A 85 15.09 10.28 -10.76
C ASN A 85 15.24 11.67 -10.11
N ALA A 86 14.46 11.97 -9.07
CA ALA A 86 14.51 13.27 -8.40
C ALA A 86 15.86 13.54 -7.71
N PHE A 87 16.54 12.48 -7.26
CA PHE A 87 17.82 12.58 -6.54
C PHE A 87 19.04 12.14 -7.37
N ALA A 88 18.85 11.79 -8.64
CA ALA A 88 19.91 11.31 -9.53
C ALA A 88 21.10 12.30 -9.60
N ASP A 89 20.81 13.59 -9.82
CA ASP A 89 21.85 14.62 -9.96
C ASP A 89 22.47 15.05 -8.62
N ILE A 90 21.85 14.67 -7.49
CA ILE A 90 22.29 15.07 -6.14
C ILE A 90 23.22 14.00 -5.55
N CYS A 91 22.79 12.74 -5.60
CA CYS A 91 23.49 11.63 -4.95
C CYS A 91 23.42 10.31 -5.73
N GLY A 92 23.03 10.33 -7.00
CA GLY A 92 23.00 9.14 -7.85
C GLY A 92 21.80 8.21 -7.61
N GLY A 93 20.78 8.69 -6.89
CA GLY A 93 19.60 7.91 -6.49
C GLY A 93 19.45 7.84 -4.97
N VAL A 94 18.38 7.18 -4.52
CA VAL A 94 18.07 6.99 -3.09
C VAL A 94 17.45 5.63 -2.84
N ASP A 95 17.60 5.17 -1.60
CA ASP A 95 16.99 3.93 -1.14
C ASP A 95 15.56 4.19 -0.67
N VAL A 96 14.60 3.49 -1.25
CA VAL A 96 13.18 3.57 -0.86
C VAL A 96 12.83 2.43 0.08
N TYR A 97 12.30 2.76 1.25
CA TYR A 97 11.90 1.79 2.28
C TYR A 97 10.38 1.60 2.29
N TYR A 98 9.93 0.37 2.10
CA TYR A 98 8.55 -0.04 2.38
C TYR A 98 8.35 -0.17 3.89
N ALA A 99 7.35 0.52 4.44
CA ALA A 99 7.05 0.48 5.86
C ALA A 99 6.24 -0.78 6.23
N GLY A 100 6.88 -1.76 6.86
CA GLY A 100 6.28 -3.04 7.23
C GLY A 100 5.03 -2.92 8.11
N LYS A 101 4.95 -1.87 8.93
CA LYS A 101 3.77 -1.54 9.76
C LYS A 101 2.45 -1.37 8.97
N SER A 102 2.52 -1.13 7.66
CA SER A 102 1.33 -0.99 6.81
C SER A 102 0.65 -2.33 6.55
N PHE A 103 1.42 -3.33 6.13
CA PHE A 103 1.05 -4.74 6.05
C PHE A 103 2.33 -5.57 5.80
N LEU A 104 2.54 -6.63 6.59
CA LEU A 104 3.77 -7.44 6.48
C LEU A 104 3.47 -8.94 6.54
N CYS A 105 3.89 -9.64 5.50
CA CYS A 105 3.97 -11.09 5.46
C CYS A 105 5.16 -11.49 4.56
N THR A 106 5.51 -12.78 4.54
CA THR A 106 6.67 -13.25 3.77
C THR A 106 6.55 -13.02 2.27
N ALA A 107 5.33 -13.05 1.70
CA ALA A 107 5.10 -12.73 0.30
C ALA A 107 5.38 -11.25 -0.01
N VAL A 108 4.86 -10.33 0.81
CA VAL A 108 5.10 -8.88 0.66
C VAL A 108 6.59 -8.56 0.77
N VAL A 109 7.32 -9.17 1.71
CA VAL A 109 8.77 -8.95 1.83
C VAL A 109 9.50 -9.36 0.55
N ARG A 110 9.11 -10.48 -0.08
CA ARG A 110 9.70 -10.90 -1.36
C ARG A 110 9.37 -9.93 -2.49
N TRP A 111 8.13 -9.43 -2.56
CA TRP A 111 7.77 -8.43 -3.55
C TRP A 111 8.57 -7.14 -3.38
N VAL A 112 8.73 -6.67 -2.14
CA VAL A 112 9.57 -5.50 -1.82
C VAL A 112 10.99 -5.70 -2.32
N GLU A 113 11.61 -6.86 -2.01
CA GLU A 113 12.97 -7.19 -2.45
C GLU A 113 13.09 -7.29 -3.98
N GLU A 114 12.14 -7.98 -4.64
CA GLU A 114 12.13 -8.16 -6.09
C GLU A 114 11.92 -6.85 -6.86
N GLU A 115 11.17 -5.90 -6.30
CA GLU A 115 11.02 -4.55 -6.84
C GLU A 115 12.18 -3.61 -6.47
N GLY A 116 13.22 -4.13 -5.80
CA GLY A 116 14.43 -3.36 -5.45
C GLY A 116 14.24 -2.35 -4.33
N LEU A 117 13.16 -2.45 -3.55
CA LEU A 117 12.94 -1.64 -2.37
C LEU A 117 13.63 -2.26 -1.16
N ARG A 118 13.87 -1.43 -0.15
CA ARG A 118 14.28 -1.85 1.19
C ARG A 118 13.08 -2.02 2.11
N LEU A 119 13.28 -2.67 3.24
CA LEU A 119 12.23 -2.92 4.23
C LEU A 119 12.49 -2.13 5.51
N ASP A 120 11.51 -1.34 5.95
CA ASP A 120 11.49 -0.74 7.28
C ASP A 120 10.66 -1.62 8.23
N THR A 121 11.24 -1.96 9.38
CA THR A 121 10.64 -2.75 10.46
C THR A 121 10.63 -1.96 11.77
N ALA A 122 9.64 -2.19 12.62
CA ALA A 122 9.44 -1.45 13.87
C ALA A 122 9.45 -2.32 15.13
N SER A 123 9.61 -3.64 15.00
CA SER A 123 9.62 -4.58 16.13
C SER A 123 10.33 -5.89 15.83
N GLY A 124 10.66 -6.65 16.87
CA GLY A 124 11.23 -7.99 16.76
C GLY A 124 10.33 -8.99 16.02
N GLY A 125 9.00 -8.81 16.06
CA GLY A 125 8.06 -9.62 15.29
C GLY A 125 8.20 -9.37 13.78
N GLU A 126 8.35 -8.12 13.38
CA GLU A 126 8.57 -7.75 11.98
C GLU A 126 9.94 -8.22 11.49
N LEU A 127 10.98 -8.11 12.32
CA LEU A 127 12.31 -8.68 12.02
C LEU A 127 12.25 -10.20 11.83
N ALA A 128 11.41 -10.91 12.58
CA ALA A 128 11.23 -12.34 12.41
C ALA A 128 10.59 -12.69 11.07
N VAL A 129 9.60 -11.91 10.62
CA VAL A 129 8.99 -12.08 9.29
C VAL A 129 10.00 -11.79 8.18
N ALA A 130 10.76 -10.70 8.30
CA ALA A 130 11.82 -10.35 7.35
C ALA A 130 12.87 -11.47 7.24
N ALA A 131 13.36 -11.96 8.37
CA ALA A 131 14.31 -13.07 8.42
C ALA A 131 13.74 -14.36 7.82
N ARG A 132 12.44 -14.62 8.01
CA ARG A 132 11.77 -15.80 7.46
C ARG A 132 11.59 -15.69 5.94
N ALA A 133 11.38 -14.49 5.42
CA ALA A 133 11.24 -14.24 3.99
C ALA A 133 12.58 -14.37 3.25
N GLY A 134 13.69 -14.03 3.93
CA GLY A 134 15.05 -14.21 3.42
C GLY A 134 15.72 -12.94 2.89
N ILE A 135 15.09 -11.77 3.05
CA ILE A 135 15.66 -10.49 2.61
C ILE A 135 17.02 -10.24 3.28
N PRO A 136 18.05 -9.78 2.54
CA PRO A 136 19.35 -9.43 3.12
C PRO A 136 19.21 -8.37 4.21
N GLY A 137 19.88 -8.57 5.35
CA GLY A 137 19.83 -7.59 6.43
C GLY A 137 20.29 -6.19 6.01
N ALA A 138 21.24 -6.09 5.07
CA ALA A 138 21.70 -4.82 4.51
C ALA A 138 20.57 -3.96 3.92
N ASP A 139 19.47 -4.58 3.50
CA ASP A 139 18.30 -3.93 2.92
C ASP A 139 17.15 -3.73 3.92
N VAL A 140 17.40 -3.96 5.21
CA VAL A 140 16.43 -3.78 6.29
C VAL A 140 16.86 -2.68 7.25
N ALA A 141 15.89 -1.87 7.69
CA ALA A 141 16.03 -0.90 8.77
C ALA A 141 15.19 -1.30 9.99
N LEU A 142 15.68 -0.99 11.19
CA LEU A 142 14.92 -1.10 12.44
C LEU A 142 14.61 0.29 13.02
N HIS A 143 13.33 0.65 13.00
CA HIS A 143 12.70 1.75 13.74
C HIS A 143 12.13 1.28 15.09
N GLY A 144 11.49 2.19 15.84
CA GLY A 144 10.79 1.91 17.10
C GLY A 144 11.29 2.80 18.24
N ASN A 145 10.40 3.43 19.00
CA ASN A 145 10.74 4.38 20.07
C ASN A 145 11.17 3.72 21.40
N ASN A 146 11.09 2.38 21.48
CA ASN A 146 11.41 1.63 22.70
C ASN A 146 11.98 0.25 22.35
N LYS A 147 13.03 0.23 21.53
CA LYS A 147 13.71 -1.01 21.13
C LYS A 147 14.31 -1.68 22.36
N SER A 148 14.00 -2.95 22.55
CA SER A 148 14.64 -3.78 23.56
C SER A 148 16.07 -4.16 23.16
N ASP A 149 16.92 -4.47 24.14
CA ASP A 149 18.25 -5.03 23.89
C ASP A 149 18.20 -6.28 23.00
N GLY A 150 17.16 -7.10 23.14
CA GLY A 150 16.94 -8.28 22.30
C GLY A 150 16.71 -7.94 20.82
N GLU A 151 15.94 -6.89 20.54
CA GLU A 151 15.71 -6.41 19.17
C GLU A 151 16.99 -5.81 18.56
N ILE A 152 17.75 -5.05 19.36
CA ILE A 152 19.03 -4.49 18.92
C ILE A 152 20.04 -5.61 18.63
N HIS A 153 20.20 -6.59 19.52
CA HIS A 153 21.07 -7.75 19.26
C HIS A 153 20.64 -8.52 18.02
N ARG A 154 19.33 -8.76 17.85
CA ARG A 154 18.80 -9.44 16.67
C ARG A 154 19.11 -8.67 15.38
N ALA A 155 18.98 -7.36 15.40
CA ALA A 155 19.31 -6.51 14.27
C ALA A 155 20.81 -6.58 13.91
N LEU A 156 21.68 -6.59 14.91
CA LEU A 156 23.12 -6.76 14.72
C LEU A 156 23.48 -8.14 14.16
N ASP A 157 22.87 -9.21 14.68
CA ASP A 157 23.06 -10.58 14.20
C ASP A 157 22.63 -10.75 12.74
N MET A 158 21.52 -10.11 12.37
CA MET A 158 21.02 -10.06 11.00
C MET A 158 21.85 -9.14 10.09
N LYS A 159 22.78 -8.36 10.66
CA LYS A 159 23.60 -7.35 9.97
C LYS A 159 22.73 -6.31 9.26
N LEU A 160 21.79 -5.72 10.01
CA LEU A 160 20.89 -4.73 9.41
C LEU A 160 21.67 -3.56 8.82
N GLY A 161 21.20 -3.06 7.69
CA GLY A 161 21.77 -1.90 7.04
C GLY A 161 21.66 -0.65 7.90
N ARG A 162 20.55 -0.50 8.65
CA ARG A 162 20.27 0.67 9.50
C ARG A 162 19.54 0.29 10.79
N ILE A 163 19.89 0.97 11.87
CA ILE A 163 19.08 1.05 13.09
C ILE A 163 18.84 2.54 13.34
N VAL A 164 17.58 2.98 13.31
CA VAL A 164 17.23 4.40 13.49
C VAL A 164 17.00 4.66 14.97
N VAL A 165 17.86 5.48 15.57
CA VAL A 165 17.80 5.82 17.01
C VAL A 165 16.67 6.83 17.26
N ASP A 166 15.96 6.65 18.38
CA ASP A 166 14.91 7.55 18.88
C ASP A 166 15.23 7.89 20.35
#